data_AF-A0A158SQY1-F1
#
_entry.id   AF-A0A158SQY1-F1
#
_cell.length_a   1.000
_cell.length_b   1.000
_cell.length_c   1.000
_cell.angle_alpha   90.00
_cell.angle_beta   90.00
_cell.angle_gamma   90.00
#
_symmetry.space_group_name_H-M   'P 1'
#
loop_
_entity.id
_entity.type
_entity.pdbx_description
1 polymer ?
#
loop_
_entity_poly.entity_id
_entity_poly.type
_entity_poly.pdbx_seq_one_letter_code
_entity_poly.pdbx_strand_id
1 'polypeptide(L)'
;MTLFWNDAAARRKALIWGMLGLALVMLLLWPHAAWASDTTGGLPYESYLTKVRQSMTGTVGYTFALVGIVVAGGVLIFGGDLNGFVRTLLLIVLVASMLVGANSVLSSITGGGAVITGTASPALAG
;
A
#
# COMPACT_ATOMS: atom_id res chain seq x y z
N MET A 1 -49.93 -24.89 1.74
CA MET A 1 -48.58 -24.62 2.29
C MET A 1 -47.56 -25.26 1.34
N THR A 2 -47.45 -24.73 0.12
CA THR A 2 -46.63 -25.32 -0.94
C THR A 2 -45.30 -24.58 -0.98
N LEU A 3 -44.25 -25.11 -0.35
CA LEU A 3 -42.90 -24.61 -0.57
C LEU A 3 -42.29 -25.45 -1.70
N PHE A 4 -42.65 -25.08 -2.92
CA PHE A 4 -42.11 -25.60 -4.17
C PHE A 4 -40.62 -25.24 -4.23
N TRP A 5 -39.79 -26.26 -4.06
CA TRP A 5 -38.86 -26.66 -5.11
C TRP A 5 -38.44 -25.51 -6.04
N ASN A 6 -37.28 -24.92 -5.78
CA ASN A 6 -36.59 -24.02 -6.69
C ASN A 6 -37.32 -22.68 -6.93
N ASP A 7 -37.28 -21.81 -5.92
CA ASP A 7 -37.51 -20.37 -6.10
C ASP A 7 -36.48 -19.83 -7.10
N ALA A 8 -36.79 -19.93 -8.40
CA ALA A 8 -36.00 -19.33 -9.47
C ALA A 8 -35.80 -17.83 -9.20
N ALA A 9 -36.77 -17.20 -8.51
CA ALA A 9 -36.68 -15.86 -7.99
C ALA A 9 -35.58 -15.69 -6.91
N ALA A 10 -35.42 -16.63 -5.97
CA ALA A 10 -34.39 -16.57 -4.93
C ALA A 10 -32.98 -16.83 -5.50
N ARG A 11 -32.85 -17.80 -6.42
CA ARG A 11 -31.59 -18.05 -7.15
C ARG A 11 -31.20 -16.87 -8.04
N ARG A 12 -32.16 -16.28 -8.75
CA ARG A 12 -31.95 -15.09 -9.58
C ARG A 12 -31.60 -13.86 -8.73
N LYS A 13 -32.24 -13.68 -7.57
CA LYS A 13 -31.87 -12.66 -6.60
C LYS A 13 -30.43 -12.89 -6.11
N ALA A 14 -30.09 -14.09 -5.65
CA ALA A 14 -28.74 -14.43 -5.18
C ALA A 14 -27.67 -14.19 -6.26
N LEU A 15 -27.96 -14.54 -7.52
CA LEU A 15 -27.07 -14.25 -8.66
C LEU A 15 -26.95 -12.74 -8.92
N ILE A 16 -28.04 -11.98 -8.86
CA ILE A 16 -28.01 -10.51 -9.02
C ILE A 16 -27.23 -9.85 -7.89
N TRP A 17 -27.42 -10.28 -6.64
CA TRP A 17 -26.67 -9.78 -5.48
C TRP A 17 -25.18 -10.17 -5.55
N GLY A 18 -24.86 -11.39 -6.00
CA GLY A 18 -23.48 -11.82 -6.25
C GLY A 18 -22.81 -11.04 -7.39
N MET A 19 -23.52 -10.78 -8.48
CA MET A 19 -23.04 -9.94 -9.59
C MET A 19 -22.88 -8.48 -9.16
N LEU A 20 -23.78 -7.94 -8.33
CA LEU A 20 -23.65 -6.59 -7.76
C LEU A 20 -22.44 -6.48 -6.84
N GLY A 21 -22.20 -7.48 -5.98
CA GLY A 21 -21.00 -7.54 -5.15
C GLY A 21 -19.73 -7.60 -5.98
N LEU A 22 -19.70 -8.46 -7.01
CA LEU A 22 -18.57 -8.56 -7.93
C LEU A 22 -18.37 -7.27 -8.73
N ALA A 23 -19.44 -6.63 -9.22
CA ALA A 23 -19.39 -5.37 -9.94
C ALA A 23 -18.91 -4.22 -9.04
N LEU A 24 -19.31 -4.21 -7.76
CA LEU A 24 -18.84 -3.23 -6.78
C LEU A 24 -17.34 -3.42 -6.50
N VAL A 25 -16.87 -4.67 -6.33
CA VAL A 25 -15.45 -4.97 -6.16
C VAL A 25 -14.67 -4.58 -7.43
N MET A 26 -15.18 -4.90 -8.62
CA MET A 26 -14.56 -4.48 -9.90
C MET A 26 -14.54 -2.96 -10.07
N LEU A 27 -15.56 -2.25 -9.61
CA LEU A 27 -15.61 -0.78 -9.61
C LEU A 27 -14.61 -0.19 -8.62
N LEU A 28 -14.42 -0.82 -7.45
CA LEU A 28 -13.45 -0.41 -6.43
C LEU A 28 -12.00 -0.70 -6.86
N LEU A 29 -11.80 -1.80 -7.58
CA LEU A 29 -10.52 -2.16 -8.19
C LEU A 29 -10.26 -1.43 -9.50
N TRP A 30 -11.24 -0.71 -10.04
CA TRP A 30 -11.08 0.06 -11.26
C TRP A 30 -10.06 1.18 -10.99
N PRO A 31 -8.90 1.19 -11.68
CA PRO A 31 -8.01 2.32 -11.60
C PRO A 31 -8.76 3.49 -12.23
N HIS A 32 -9.20 4.44 -11.41
CA HIS A 32 -9.49 5.77 -11.89
C HIS A 32 -8.15 6.32 -12.32
N ALA A 33 -7.81 6.14 -13.61
CA ALA A 33 -6.75 6.91 -14.23
C ALA A 33 -7.18 8.36 -14.12
N ALA A 34 -6.80 9.00 -13.01
CA ALA A 34 -6.93 10.42 -12.83
C ALA A 34 -5.97 11.06 -13.82
N TRP A 35 -6.42 11.17 -15.08
CA TRP A 35 -5.84 12.04 -16.09
C TRP A 35 -6.12 13.49 -15.66
N ALA A 36 -5.50 13.90 -14.55
CA ALA A 36 -5.19 15.30 -14.35
C ALA A 36 -4.10 15.60 -15.38
N SER A 37 -4.51 16.15 -16.52
CA SER A 37 -3.59 16.72 -17.51
C SER A 37 -2.55 17.58 -16.79
N ASP A 38 -1.27 17.23 -16.93
CA ASP A 38 -0.09 17.96 -16.44
C ASP A 38 0.05 19.31 -17.17
N THR A 39 -0.99 20.15 -17.15
CA THR A 39 -1.01 21.41 -17.90
C THR A 39 -1.12 22.66 -17.03
N THR A 40 -0.91 22.55 -15.71
CA THR A 40 -0.89 23.74 -14.87
C THR A 40 0.13 23.65 -13.73
N GLY A 41 1.23 24.40 -13.87
CA GLY A 41 1.76 25.15 -12.74
C GLY A 41 3.19 24.83 -12.34
N GLY A 42 4.16 25.58 -12.89
CA GLY A 42 5.56 25.65 -12.46
C GLY A 42 5.78 26.24 -11.07
N LEU A 43 4.92 25.89 -10.11
CA LEU A 43 5.02 26.30 -8.71
C LEU A 43 5.80 25.23 -7.94
N PRO A 44 6.77 25.61 -7.08
CA PRO A 44 7.68 24.66 -6.43
C PRO A 44 7.01 23.50 -5.68
N TYR A 45 5.80 23.69 -5.15
CA TYR A 45 5.04 22.68 -4.41
C TYR A 45 4.37 21.61 -5.29
N GLU A 46 4.09 21.90 -6.56
CA GLU A 46 3.38 21.00 -7.48
C GLU A 46 4.22 19.74 -7.76
N SER A 47 5.54 19.91 -7.93
CA SER A 47 6.48 18.79 -8.04
C SER A 47 6.47 17.86 -6.82
N TYR A 48 6.33 18.40 -5.60
CA TYR A 48 6.24 17.57 -4.39
C TYR A 48 4.91 16.81 -4.34
N LEU A 49 3.80 17.47 -4.70
CA LEU A 49 2.48 16.82 -4.76
C LEU A 49 2.45 15.69 -5.79
N THR A 50 3.05 15.92 -6.96
CA THR A 50 3.16 14.93 -8.03
C THR A 50 4.05 13.75 -7.64
N LYS A 51 5.17 13.99 -6.94
CA LYS A 51 6.03 12.93 -6.37
C LYS A 51 5.31 12.11 -5.30
N VAL A 52 4.53 12.75 -4.42
CA VAL A 52 3.74 12.05 -3.40
C VAL A 52 2.68 11.16 -4.05
N ARG A 53 1.94 11.69 -5.04
CA ARG A 53 0.98 10.90 -5.83
C ARG A 53 1.67 9.69 -6.47
N GLN A 54 2.76 9.91 -7.20
CA GLN A 54 3.46 8.86 -7.93
C GLN A 54 4.06 7.80 -7.00
N SER A 55 4.50 8.20 -5.79
CA SER A 55 4.93 7.27 -4.75
C SER A 55 3.77 6.39 -4.29
N MET A 56 2.62 6.99 -3.95
CA MET A 56 1.43 6.29 -3.44
C MET A 56 0.82 5.31 -4.45
N THR A 57 0.77 5.68 -5.73
CA THR A 57 0.24 4.81 -6.79
C THR A 57 1.29 3.86 -7.37
N GLY A 58 2.57 4.03 -7.04
CA GLY A 58 3.68 3.22 -7.52
C GLY A 58 4.06 2.10 -6.55
N THR A 59 5.36 1.98 -6.25
CA THR A 59 5.94 0.92 -5.41
C THR A 59 5.30 0.84 -4.01
N VAL A 60 4.84 1.97 -3.47
CA VAL A 60 4.19 2.00 -2.15
C VAL A 60 2.86 1.23 -2.20
N GLY A 61 2.01 1.50 -3.18
CA GLY A 61 0.73 0.80 -3.36
C GLY A 61 0.91 -0.71 -3.53
N TYR A 62 1.91 -1.12 -4.30
CA TYR A 62 2.26 -2.54 -4.47
C TYR A 62 2.66 -3.22 -3.15
N THR A 63 3.43 -2.52 -2.32
CA THR A 63 3.86 -3.03 -1.01
C THR A 63 2.66 -3.24 -0.09
N PHE A 64 1.70 -2.30 -0.08
CA PHE A 64 0.47 -2.45 0.68
C PHE A 64 -0.41 -3.60 0.18
N ALA A 65 -0.49 -3.82 -1.13
CA ALA A 65 -1.22 -4.94 -1.71
C ALA A 65 -0.64 -6.29 -1.27
N LEU A 66 0.69 -6.43 -1.25
CA LEU A 66 1.37 -7.62 -0.75
C LEU A 66 1.08 -7.88 0.73
N VAL A 67 1.15 -6.85 1.58
CA VAL A 67 0.81 -6.98 3.01
C VAL A 67 -0.65 -7.41 3.19
N GLY A 68 -1.58 -6.83 2.42
CA GLY A 68 -2.99 -7.19 2.45
C GLY A 68 -3.25 -8.65 2.11
N ILE A 69 -2.55 -9.21 1.11
CA ILE A 69 -2.65 -10.63 0.75
C ILE A 69 -2.14 -11.55 1.86
N VAL A 70 -1.01 -11.20 2.48
CA VAL A 70 -0.44 -12.01 3.59
C VAL A 70 -1.38 -12.02 4.79
N VAL A 71 -1.97 -10.88 5.14
CA VAL A 71 -2.95 -10.77 6.23
C VAL A 71 -4.22 -11.55 5.89
N ALA A 72 -4.76 -11.42 4.68
CA ALA A 72 -5.96 -12.16 4.25
C ALA A 72 -5.73 -13.67 4.22
N GLY A 73 -4.57 -14.14 3.76
CA GLY A 73 -4.20 -15.56 3.80
C GLY A 73 -4.15 -16.10 5.23
N GLY A 74 -3.60 -15.31 6.15
CA GLY A 74 -3.62 -15.62 7.58
C GLY A 74 -5.03 -15.70 8.16
N VAL A 75 -5.93 -14.79 7.79
CA VAL A 75 -7.32 -14.85 8.24
C VAL A 75 -8.06 -16.08 7.67
N LEU A 76 -7.81 -16.45 6.41
CA LEU A 76 -8.46 -17.59 5.75
C LEU A 76 -8.04 -18.96 6.31
N ILE A 77 -6.74 -19.16 6.59
CA ILE A 77 -6.22 -20.47 7.07
C ILE A 77 -6.73 -20.78 8.48
N PHE A 78 -6.79 -19.75 9.33
CA PHE A 78 -7.14 -19.93 10.75
C PHE A 78 -8.64 -19.76 11.03
N GLY A 79 -9.44 -19.42 10.02
CA GLY A 79 -10.90 -19.56 10.03
C GLY A 79 -11.67 -18.83 11.14
N GLY A 80 -11.02 -17.96 11.91
CA GLY A 80 -11.62 -17.24 13.04
C GLY A 80 -10.79 -17.27 14.34
N ASP A 81 -9.80 -18.15 14.48
CA ASP A 81 -8.92 -18.20 15.67
C ASP A 81 -7.74 -17.22 15.57
N LEU A 82 -8.08 -15.94 15.39
CA LEU A 82 -7.14 -14.87 15.11
C LEU A 82 -6.26 -14.53 16.31
N ASN A 83 -6.71 -14.81 17.54
CA ASN A 83 -5.99 -14.36 18.72
C ASN A 83 -4.60 -15.04 18.83
N GLY A 84 -4.54 -16.36 18.65
CA GLY A 84 -3.28 -17.11 18.66
C GLY A 84 -2.42 -16.87 17.42
N PHE A 85 -3.04 -16.84 16.24
CA PHE A 85 -2.32 -16.63 14.98
C PHE A 85 -1.75 -15.22 14.85
N VAL A 86 -2.56 -14.18 15.10
CA VAL A 86 -2.14 -12.78 14.98
C VAL A 86 -1.04 -12.47 15.99
N ARG A 87 -1.07 -13.04 17.20
CA ARG A 87 0.01 -12.87 18.19
C ARG A 87 1.35 -13.37 17.65
N THR A 88 1.38 -14.57 17.06
CA THR A 88 2.61 -15.12 16.48
C THR A 88 3.03 -14.37 15.22
N LEU A 89 2.08 -14.02 14.35
CA LEU A 89 2.33 -13.23 13.13
C LEU A 89 2.94 -11.86 13.47
N LEU A 90 2.36 -11.13 14.42
CA LEU A 90 2.85 -9.82 14.86
C LEU A 90 4.25 -9.92 15.45
N LEU A 91 4.56 -10.95 16.24
CA LEU A 91 5.90 -11.15 16.79
C LEU A 91 6.95 -11.37 15.68
N ILE A 92 6.63 -12.18 14.67
CA ILE A 92 7.55 -12.43 13.55
C ILE A 92 7.77 -11.16 12.72
N VAL A 93 6.69 -10.42 12.40
CA VAL A 93 6.78 -9.17 11.65
C VAL A 93 7.52 -8.08 12.43
N LEU A 94 7.28 -7.98 13.75
CA LEU A 94 7.98 -7.04 14.64
C LEU A 94 9.49 -7.26 14.59
N VAL A 95 9.94 -8.51 14.75
CA VAL A 95 11.36 -8.85 14.72
C VAL A 95 11.93 -8.59 13.32
N ALA A 96 11.27 -9.06 12.26
CA ALA A 96 11.75 -8.88 10.89
C ALA A 96 11.89 -7.40 10.51
N SER A 97 10.90 -6.56 10.85
CA SER A 97 10.94 -5.12 10.58
C SER A 97 12.03 -4.41 11.39
N MET A 98 12.24 -4.79 12.65
CA MET A 98 13.35 -4.27 13.46
C MET A 98 14.71 -4.62 12.84
N LEU A 99 14.89 -5.84 12.32
CA LEU A 99 16.13 -6.24 11.63
C LEU A 99 16.35 -5.48 10.32
N VAL A 100 15.30 -5.29 9.52
CA VAL A 100 15.39 -4.53 8.26
C VAL A 100 15.69 -3.05 8.55
N GLY A 101 15.01 -2.45 9.53
CA GLY A 101 15.22 -1.07 9.95
C GLY A 101 16.58 -0.82 10.61
N ALA A 102 17.18 -1.83 11.25
CA ALA A 102 18.49 -1.71 11.89
C ALA A 102 19.59 -1.31 10.88
N ASN A 103 19.51 -1.75 9.62
CA ASN A 103 20.45 -1.32 8.58
C ASN A 103 20.33 0.18 8.27
N SER A 104 19.11 0.71 8.25
CA SER A 104 18.87 2.15 8.06
C SER A 104 19.36 2.98 9.25
N VAL A 105 19.20 2.47 10.49
CA VAL A 105 19.71 3.12 11.71
C VAL A 105 21.24 3.10 11.74
N LEU A 106 21.88 1.99 11.37
CA LEU A 106 23.33 1.91 11.27
C LEU A 106 23.87 2.90 10.23
N SER A 107 23.21 3.00 9.08
CA SER A 107 23.59 3.93 8.01
C SER A 107 23.40 5.39 8.40
N SER A 108 22.37 5.73 9.19
CA SER A 108 22.16 7.11 9.64
C SER A 108 23.18 7.56 10.68
N ILE A 109 23.66 6.63 11.50
CA ILE A 109 24.69 6.90 12.52
C ILE A 109 26.10 6.95 11.89
N THR A 110 26.37 6.10 10.89
CA THR A 110 27.71 5.98 10.28
C THR A 110 27.91 6.82 9.01
N GLY A 111 26.85 7.29 8.35
CA GLY A 111 26.91 7.86 6.99
C GLY A 111 26.44 9.31 6.81
N GLY A 112 26.29 10.12 7.87
CA GLY A 112 25.56 11.39 7.76
C GLY A 112 26.16 12.62 8.45
N GLY A 113 27.43 12.61 8.85
CA GLY A 113 28.10 13.83 9.28
C GLY A 113 28.32 14.76 8.08
N ALA A 114 27.49 15.80 7.94
CA ALA A 114 27.68 16.82 6.92
C ALA A 114 29.03 17.52 7.16
N VAL A 115 30.05 17.18 6.37
CA VAL A 115 31.24 18.03 6.21
C VAL A 115 30.78 19.23 5.40
N ILE A 116 30.51 20.33 6.11
CA ILE A 116 30.45 21.65 5.51
C ILE A 116 31.91 21.97 5.14
N THR A 117 32.36 21.49 3.97
CA THR A 117 33.60 22.02 3.40
C THR A 117 33.27 23.46 3.02
N GLY A 118 33.64 24.37 3.92
CA GLY A 118 33.55 25.79 3.67
C GLY A 118 34.22 26.04 2.32
N THR A 119 33.47 26.64 1.41
CA THR A 119 34.00 27.17 0.17
C THR A 119 35.12 28.17 0.50
N ALA A 120 36.34 27.66 0.63
CA ALA A 120 37.54 28.47 0.50
C ALA A 120 37.60 28.87 -0.97
N SER A 121 37.30 30.15 -1.18
CA SER A 121 37.25 30.84 -2.46
C SER A 121 38.41 30.44 -3.40
N PRO A 122 38.15 30.13 -4.69
CA PRO A 122 39.22 30.01 -5.68
C PRO A 122 39.61 31.41 -6.12
N ALA A 123 40.41 32.10 -5.32
CA ALA A 123 41.11 33.31 -5.77
C ALA A 123 42.42 33.40 -5.00
N LEU A 124 43.51 33.56 -5.75
CA LEU A 124 44.92 33.76 -5.33
C LEU A 124 45.78 32.49 -5.27
N ALA A 125 46.29 32.04 -6.44
CA ALA A 125 47.73 31.85 -6.68
C ALA A 125 47.95 31.16 -8.05
N GLY A 126 48.62 31.88 -8.98
CA GLY A 126 49.12 31.33 -10.25
C GLY A 126 48.71 32.15 -11.45
#